data_AF-A0A1L9VGG0-F1
#
_entry.id   AF-A0A1L9VGG0-F1
#
_cell.length_a   1.000
_cell.length_b   1.000
_cell.length_c   1.000
_cell.angle_alpha   90.00
_cell.angle_beta   90.00
_cell.angle_gamma   90.00
#
_symmetry.space_group_name_H-M   'P 1'
#
loop_
_entity.id
_entity.type
_entity.pdbx_description
1 polymer ?
#
loop_
_entity_poly.entity_id
_entity_poly.type
_entity_poly.pdbx_seq_one_letter_code
_entity_poly.pdbx_strand_id
1 'polypeptide(L)'
;MSYSRENNEVSASGEDMVNAMRGYKATLHNPRVSNEAKQHAQDVLDNEIHGNKPQQDLYEVRQRNKEPTRVASGLKAAQQNPRVTDRGKKQAGDQLNQLVEQQPEE
;
A
#
# COMPACT_ATOMS: atom_id res chain seq x y z
N MET A 1 13.54 6.99 -21.88
CA MET A 1 12.95 7.27 -20.56
C MET A 1 12.69 5.96 -19.83
N SER A 2 13.68 5.49 -19.07
CA SER A 2 13.62 4.29 -18.24
C SER A 2 13.34 4.72 -16.80
N TYR A 3 12.07 4.71 -16.39
CA TYR A 3 11.73 5.02 -15.00
C TYR A 3 12.18 3.86 -14.11
N SER A 4 13.04 4.22 -13.16
CA SER A 4 13.66 3.48 -12.07
C SER A 4 12.91 2.21 -11.64
N ARG A 5 13.42 1.04 -12.08
CA ARG A 5 13.00 -0.28 -11.59
C ARG A 5 13.80 -0.74 -10.37
N GLU A 6 14.79 0.05 -9.93
CA GLU A 6 15.79 -0.35 -8.94
C GLU A 6 15.30 -0.24 -7.48
N ASN A 7 14.22 0.52 -7.20
CA ASN A 7 13.69 0.68 -5.85
C ASN A 7 12.65 -0.40 -5.43
N ASN A 8 12.38 -1.39 -6.28
CA ASN A 8 11.28 -2.34 -6.07
C ASN A 8 11.67 -3.59 -5.25
N GLU A 9 12.95 -3.87 -5.05
CA GLU A 9 13.38 -5.07 -4.32
C GLU A 9 13.11 -4.96 -2.80
N VAL A 10 13.26 -3.76 -2.24
CA VAL A 10 12.97 -3.48 -0.82
C VAL A 10 11.46 -3.47 -0.53
N SER A 11 10.64 -3.18 -1.55
CA SER A 11 9.17 -3.18 -1.41
C SER A 11 8.60 -4.61 -1.48
N ALA A 12 9.19 -5.48 -2.32
CA ALA A 12 8.76 -6.86 -2.46
C ALA A 12 8.89 -7.65 -1.13
N SER A 13 10.01 -7.52 -0.42
CA SER A 13 10.22 -8.25 0.84
C SER A 13 9.24 -7.86 1.95
N GLY A 14 8.90 -6.58 2.06
CA GLY A 14 7.88 -6.10 3.00
C GLY A 14 6.49 -6.59 2.63
N GLU A 15 6.13 -6.55 1.33
CA GLU A 15 4.83 -6.98 0.83
C GLU A 15 4.63 -8.48 1.03
N ASP A 16 5.67 -9.26 0.77
CA ASP A 16 5.71 -10.70 1.01
C ASP A 16 5.54 -11.01 2.50
N MET A 17 6.21 -10.26 3.39
CA MET A 17 6.07 -10.45 4.84
C MET A 17 4.65 -10.13 5.33
N VAL A 18 4.00 -9.08 4.82
CA VAL A 18 2.60 -8.76 5.17
C VAL A 18 1.62 -9.78 4.58
N ASN A 19 1.88 -10.28 3.37
CA ASN A 19 1.06 -11.32 2.77
C ASN A 19 1.17 -12.64 3.56
N ALA A 20 2.39 -13.02 3.98
CA ALA A 20 2.62 -14.16 4.85
C ALA A 20 1.91 -14.01 6.20
N MET A 21 2.03 -12.84 6.85
CA MET A 21 1.31 -12.52 8.09
C MET A 21 -0.20 -12.73 7.94
N ARG A 22 -0.77 -12.25 6.85
CA ARG A 22 -2.21 -12.37 6.56
C ARG A 22 -2.61 -13.84 6.38
N GLY A 23 -1.76 -14.63 5.73
CA GLY A 23 -1.93 -16.07 5.58
C GLY A 23 -1.96 -16.79 6.93
N TYR A 24 -0.96 -16.58 7.77
CA TYR A 24 -0.91 -17.19 9.10
C TYR A 24 -2.05 -16.72 10.01
N LYS A 25 -2.48 -15.46 9.92
CA LYS A 25 -3.65 -14.99 10.68
C LYS A 25 -4.94 -15.68 10.21
N ALA A 26 -5.04 -16.00 8.92
CA ALA A 26 -6.16 -16.75 8.37
C ALA A 26 -6.14 -18.22 8.83
N THR A 27 -4.98 -18.86 8.93
CA THR A 27 -4.90 -20.25 9.43
C THR A 27 -5.35 -20.37 10.88
N LEU A 28 -5.03 -19.38 11.74
CA LEU A 28 -5.50 -19.33 13.13
C LEU A 28 -7.03 -19.34 13.24
N HIS A 29 -7.71 -18.57 12.39
CA HIS A 29 -9.17 -18.42 12.41
C HIS A 29 -9.91 -19.52 11.65
N ASN A 30 -9.22 -20.29 10.80
CA ASN A 30 -9.87 -21.32 10.00
C ASN A 30 -10.24 -22.54 10.87
N PRO A 31 -11.52 -22.92 10.99
CA PRO A 31 -11.94 -24.07 11.79
C PRO A 31 -11.51 -25.42 11.18
N ARG A 32 -11.12 -25.46 9.90
CA ARG A 32 -10.68 -26.68 9.20
C ARG A 32 -9.19 -26.97 9.33
N VAL A 33 -8.44 -26.09 10.00
CA VAL A 33 -7.00 -26.24 10.22
C VAL A 33 -6.75 -26.93 11.55
N SER A 34 -5.77 -27.84 11.59
CA SER A 34 -5.40 -28.57 12.80
C SER A 34 -4.84 -27.64 13.88
N ASN A 35 -4.95 -28.05 15.15
CA ASN A 35 -4.42 -27.27 16.27
C ASN A 35 -2.90 -27.08 16.18
N GLU A 36 -2.17 -28.09 15.72
CA GLU A 36 -0.72 -28.03 15.51
C GLU A 36 -0.34 -26.99 14.47
N ALA A 37 -1.04 -26.95 13.32
CA ALA A 37 -0.80 -25.94 12.30
C ALA A 37 -1.14 -24.53 12.77
N LYS A 38 -2.12 -24.37 13.68
CA LYS A 38 -2.42 -23.09 14.32
C LYS A 38 -1.32 -22.67 15.29
N GLN A 39 -0.80 -23.58 16.11
CA GLN A 39 0.31 -23.28 17.01
C GLN A 39 1.55 -22.82 16.24
N HIS A 40 1.90 -23.52 15.16
CA HIS A 40 2.99 -23.11 14.28
C HIS A 40 2.74 -21.73 13.64
N ALA A 41 1.52 -21.48 13.16
CA ALA A 41 1.17 -20.17 12.60
C ALA A 41 1.27 -19.03 13.63
N GLN A 42 0.95 -19.31 14.89
CA GLN A 42 1.10 -18.34 15.96
C GLN A 42 2.58 -18.07 16.28
N ASP A 43 3.40 -19.11 16.35
CA ASP A 43 4.83 -19.01 16.62
C ASP A 43 5.57 -18.18 15.55
N VAL A 44 5.25 -18.41 14.27
CA VAL A 44 5.82 -17.64 13.15
C VAL A 44 5.38 -16.16 13.21
N LEU A 45 4.12 -15.88 13.57
CA LEU A 45 3.62 -14.51 13.70
C LEU A 45 4.33 -13.72 14.81
N ASP A 46 4.59 -14.37 15.94
CA ASP A 46 5.19 -13.75 17.11
C ASP A 46 6.72 -13.63 16.97
N ASN A 47 7.40 -14.68 16.49
CA ASN A 47 8.87 -14.77 16.48
C ASN A 47 9.51 -14.26 15.18
N GLU A 48 8.94 -14.56 14.01
CA GLU A 48 9.58 -14.26 12.72
C GLU A 48 9.06 -12.96 12.08
N ILE A 49 7.75 -12.75 12.13
CA ILE A 49 7.08 -11.64 11.43
C ILE A 49 6.92 -10.40 12.34
N HIS A 50 7.17 -10.55 13.65
CA HIS A 50 7.03 -9.50 14.66
C HIS A 50 5.67 -8.77 14.60
N GLY A 51 4.59 -9.54 14.46
CA GLY A 51 3.23 -9.02 14.47
C GLY A 51 2.97 -7.94 13.42
N ASN A 52 2.73 -6.69 13.84
CA ASN A 52 2.26 -5.60 12.97
C ASN A 52 3.35 -4.72 12.35
N LYS A 53 4.64 -4.90 12.72
CA LYS A 53 5.75 -4.07 12.20
C LYS A 53 5.83 -4.02 10.66
N PRO A 54 5.81 -5.15 9.94
CA PRO A 54 5.93 -5.09 8.47
C PRO A 54 4.77 -4.37 7.79
N GLN A 55 3.60 -4.30 8.43
CA GLN A 55 2.47 -3.53 7.93
C GLN A 55 2.71 -2.01 8.06
N GLN A 56 3.38 -1.57 9.12
CA GLN A 56 3.78 -0.18 9.31
C GLN A 56 4.89 0.22 8.34
N ASP A 57 5.92 -0.61 8.21
CA ASP A 57 7.04 -0.36 7.31
C ASP A 57 6.58 -0.25 5.86
N LEU A 58 5.69 -1.16 5.43
CA LEU A 58 5.07 -1.06 4.10
C LEU A 58 4.22 0.18 3.91
N TYR A 59 3.55 0.65 4.96
CA TYR A 59 2.75 1.87 4.86
C TYR A 59 3.68 3.08 4.64
N GLU A 60 4.79 3.16 5.37
CA GLU A 60 5.79 4.19 5.18
C GLU A 60 6.43 4.14 3.79
N VAL A 61 6.84 2.95 3.34
CA VAL A 61 7.44 2.76 2.01
C VAL A 61 6.45 3.15 0.90
N ARG A 62 5.18 2.74 1.01
CA ARG A 62 4.15 3.14 0.04
C ARG A 62 3.79 4.62 0.11
N GLN A 63 3.91 5.25 1.27
CA GLN A 63 3.74 6.70 1.38
C GLN A 63 4.91 7.47 0.76
N ARG A 64 6.14 7.01 0.96
CA ARG A 64 7.36 7.61 0.38
C ARG A 64 7.42 7.42 -1.15
N ASN A 65 6.94 6.29 -1.66
CA ASN A 65 6.90 6.00 -3.11
C ASN A 65 5.63 6.49 -3.82
N LYS A 66 4.92 7.50 -3.27
CA LYS A 66 3.82 8.15 -3.98
C LYS A 66 4.39 8.98 -5.12
N GLU A 67 4.52 8.34 -6.28
CA GLU A 67 4.89 8.99 -7.53
C GLU A 67 3.91 10.14 -7.83
N PRO A 68 4.37 11.41 -7.91
CA PRO A 68 3.52 12.57 -8.17
C PRO A 68 2.63 12.38 -9.40
N THR A 69 3.16 11.74 -10.45
CA THR A 69 2.44 11.37 -11.68
C THR A 69 1.26 10.41 -11.43
N ARG A 70 1.40 9.45 -10.51
CA ARG A 70 0.30 8.54 -10.14
C ARG A 70 -0.78 9.25 -9.34
N VAL A 71 -0.40 10.15 -8.44
CA VAL A 71 -1.35 10.96 -7.67
C VAL A 71 -2.13 11.89 -8.62
N ALA A 72 -1.42 12.60 -9.51
CA ALA A 72 -2.02 13.49 -10.50
C ALA A 72 -3.01 12.75 -11.42
N SER A 73 -2.66 11.56 -11.90
CA SER A 73 -3.56 10.75 -12.74
C SER A 73 -4.80 10.27 -11.99
N GLY A 74 -4.67 9.90 -10.71
CA GLY A 74 -5.81 9.55 -9.84
C GLY A 74 -6.77 10.73 -9.61
N LEU A 75 -6.23 11.93 -9.35
CA LEU A 75 -7.04 13.15 -9.19
C LEU A 75 -7.77 13.51 -10.48
N LYS A 76 -7.08 13.41 -11.63
CA LYS A 76 -7.69 13.62 -12.95
C LYS A 76 -8.81 12.61 -13.23
N ALA A 77 -8.64 11.35 -12.84
CA ALA A 77 -9.69 10.34 -12.94
C ALA A 77 -10.89 10.67 -12.03
N ALA A 78 -10.65 11.15 -10.80
CA ALA A 78 -11.70 11.56 -9.89
C ALA A 78 -12.55 12.72 -10.43
N GLN A 79 -11.95 13.68 -11.14
CA GLN A 79 -12.67 14.77 -11.80
C GLN A 79 -13.64 14.28 -12.88
N GLN A 80 -13.27 13.23 -13.62
CA GLN A 80 -14.06 12.69 -14.73
C GLN A 80 -15.07 11.61 -14.30
N ASN A 81 -14.97 11.11 -13.08
CA ASN A 81 -15.80 10.02 -12.62
C ASN A 81 -17.22 10.51 -12.28
N PRO A 82 -18.27 9.99 -12.94
CA PRO A 82 -19.66 10.38 -12.67
C PRO A 82 -20.15 9.96 -11.27
N ARG A 83 -19.48 9.00 -10.61
CA ARG A 83 -19.79 8.59 -9.23
C ARG A 83 -19.23 9.53 -8.17
N VAL A 84 -18.39 10.49 -8.56
CA VAL A 84 -17.82 11.49 -7.65
C VAL A 84 -18.72 12.72 -7.63
N THR A 85 -18.95 13.26 -6.43
CA THR A 85 -19.77 14.47 -6.25
C THR A 85 -19.09 15.69 -6.86
N ASP A 86 -19.85 16.72 -7.23
CA ASP A 86 -19.28 17.94 -7.83
C ASP A 86 -18.28 18.64 -6.90
N ARG A 87 -18.54 18.60 -5.58
CA ARG A 87 -17.59 19.06 -4.56
C ARG A 87 -16.29 18.25 -4.58
N GLY A 88 -16.38 16.92 -4.68
CA GLY A 88 -15.20 16.05 -4.78
C GLY A 88 -14.40 16.27 -6.06
N LYS A 89 -15.07 16.49 -7.20
CA LYS A 89 -14.42 16.83 -8.47
C LYS A 89 -13.67 18.15 -8.38
N LYS A 90 -14.27 19.18 -7.76
CA LYS A 90 -13.63 20.48 -7.56
C LYS A 90 -12.38 20.33 -6.68
N GLN A 91 -12.50 19.66 -5.54
CA GLN A 91 -11.37 19.39 -4.65
C GLN A 91 -10.24 18.62 -5.34
N ALA A 92 -10.56 17.64 -6.18
CA ALA A 92 -9.55 16.91 -6.95
C ALA A 92 -8.80 17.81 -7.95
N GLY A 93 -9.48 18.80 -8.54
CA GLY A 93 -8.85 19.82 -9.38
C GLY A 93 -7.94 20.76 -8.60
N ASP A 94 -8.40 21.26 -7.45
CA ASP A 94 -7.61 22.15 -6.59
C ASP A 94 -6.32 21.45 -6.12
N GLN A 95 -6.41 20.18 -5.72
CA GLN A 95 -5.25 19.37 -5.33
C GLN A 95 -4.31 19.07 -6.50
N LEU A 96 -4.85 18.88 -7.72
CA LEU A 96 -4.04 18.67 -8.90
C LEU A 96 -3.23 19.92 -9.26
N ASN A 97 -3.84 21.10 -9.19
CA ASN A 97 -3.15 22.37 -9.42
C ASN A 97 -2.03 22.58 -8.39
N GLN A 98 -2.31 22.31 -7.11
CA GLN A 98 -1.31 22.41 -6.05
C GLN A 98 -0.12 21.46 -6.23
N LEU A 99 -0.34 20.26 -6.81
CA LEU A 99 0.73 19.31 -7.12
C LEU A 99 1.57 19.71 -8.34
N VAL A 100 0.97 20.43 -9.30
CA VAL A 100 1.68 21.00 -10.45
C VAL A 100 2.50 22.21 -10.02
N GLU A 101 1.95 23.09 -9.18
CA GLU A 101 2.66 24.26 -8.65
C GLU A 101 3.89 23.90 -7.80
N GLN A 102 3.89 22.73 -7.14
CA GLN A 102 5.01 22.25 -6.34
C GLN A 102 6.12 21.55 -7.15
N GLN A 103 5.89 21.32 -8.45
CA GLN A 103 6.90 20.81 -9.36
C GLN A 103 7.36 21.97 -10.26
N PRO A 104 8.41 22.73 -9.89
CA PRO A 104 8.98 23.69 -10.82
C PRO A 104 9.51 22.90 -12.02
N GLU A 105 9.01 23.26 -13.21
CA GLU A 105 9.52 22.79 -14.50
C GLU A 105 11.03 23.14 -14.55
N GLU A 106 11.90 22.12 -14.67
CA GLU A 106 13.30 22.29 -15.06
C GLU A 106 13.45 22.45 -16.58
#